data_AF-A0AAD4HPH4-F1
#
_entry.id   AF-A0AAD4HPH4-F1
#
_cell.length_a   1.000
_cell.length_b   1.000
_cell.length_c   1.000
_cell.angle_alpha   90.00
_cell.angle_beta   90.00
_cell.angle_gamma   90.00
#
_symmetry.space_group_name_H-M   'P 1'
#
loop_
_entity.id
_entity.type
_entity.pdbx_description
1 polymer ?
#
loop_
_entity_poly.entity_id
_entity_poly.type
_entity_poly.pdbx_seq_one_letter_code
_entity_poly.pdbx_strand_id
1 'polypeptide(L)'
;MESFTEDHSKALLAKEWLVKVDSQTSTPYLFKFFCSSVDLMACVLVTDTKAAWAEVLTSNQFARRWRACKKLSISPLPDTDEEESWRDHHLALIGRAHSLGGFLGLTLELEKPTSGDLALQLECNNWKWRWEPTFLGPRLSAEIISKHLIMPLISVNHLAFSSSDVLGDLAPGDLEKATDKVGRTARRTLDTHIKNALSRPRVATTLQRMTAMFNFLPELPAIITDAGTPDLRALTADQISSPKITVRDTEHKPHDYDMTPLQEPTPPKLPQQEDSATESESEGAAPKQRTLLTSPTPSHQLRVSERPPSASLSKDSSPALPGRSRSRTEAPASESDPSLVRPNKKLKPQGSDDDDSEEERKRHAAAIKSGAAAKRGTRQPLKRGGKRF
;
A
#
# COMPACT_ATOMS: atom_id res chain seq x y z
N MET A 1 12.21 16.62 -10.04
CA MET A 1 11.57 16.31 -8.74
C MET A 1 12.48 15.34 -8.01
N GLU A 2 12.42 15.32 -6.68
CA GLU A 2 13.19 14.33 -5.92
C GLU A 2 12.57 12.94 -6.11
N SER A 3 13.42 11.90 -6.20
CA SER A 3 12.95 10.53 -6.38
C SER A 3 12.36 9.97 -5.10
N PHE A 4 11.25 9.23 -5.20
CA PHE A 4 10.72 8.45 -4.09
C PHE A 4 11.70 7.33 -3.70
N THR A 5 11.98 7.18 -2.41
CA THR A 5 12.98 6.25 -1.86
C THR A 5 12.34 5.31 -0.84
N GLU A 6 13.07 4.28 -0.41
CA GLU A 6 12.62 3.37 0.65
C GLU A 6 12.40 4.09 1.99
N ASP A 7 13.18 5.13 2.28
CA ASP A 7 13.04 5.90 3.53
C ASP A 7 11.75 6.73 3.54
N HIS A 8 11.38 7.31 2.39
CA HIS A 8 10.09 7.97 2.21
C HIS A 8 8.93 6.97 2.41
N SER A 9 9.03 5.76 1.85
CA SER A 9 8.06 4.69 2.07
C SER A 9 7.94 4.31 3.56
N LYS A 10 9.07 4.16 4.26
CA LYS A 10 9.08 3.86 5.71
C LYS A 10 8.41 4.96 6.53
N ALA A 11 8.67 6.23 6.23
CA ALA A 11 8.04 7.36 6.93
C ALA A 11 6.50 7.36 6.76
N LEU A 12 6.00 6.89 5.62
CA LEU A 12 4.57 6.77 5.33
C LEU A 12 3.91 5.53 5.96
N LEU A 13 4.66 4.54 6.45
CA LEU A 13 4.06 3.35 7.07
C LEU A 13 3.25 3.69 8.33
N ALA A 14 3.72 4.66 9.12
CA ALA A 14 3.06 5.12 10.34
C ALA A 14 1.88 6.09 10.09
N LYS A 15 1.60 6.42 8.83
CA LYS A 15 0.54 7.36 8.44
C LYS A 15 -0.73 6.61 8.05
N GLU A 16 -1.87 7.16 8.45
CA GLU A 16 -3.19 6.67 8.09
C GLU A 16 -3.46 6.85 6.59
N TRP A 17 -4.37 6.02 6.06
CA TRP A 17 -4.91 6.21 4.72
C TRP A 17 -6.05 7.22 4.76
N LEU A 18 -6.00 8.21 3.87
CA LEU A 18 -7.06 9.17 3.61
C LEU A 18 -7.72 8.83 2.27
N VAL A 19 -9.00 9.13 2.09
CA VAL A 19 -9.75 8.73 0.88
C VAL A 19 -10.47 9.91 0.26
N LYS A 20 -10.38 10.02 -1.06
CA LYS A 20 -11.26 10.84 -1.89
C LYS A 20 -11.74 10.05 -3.08
N VAL A 21 -12.94 10.34 -3.53
CA VAL A 21 -13.52 9.72 -4.73
C VAL A 21 -13.58 10.80 -5.80
N ASP A 22 -13.01 10.51 -6.96
CA ASP A 22 -13.19 11.37 -8.12
C ASP A 22 -14.66 11.31 -8.57
N SER A 23 -15.33 12.46 -8.63
CA SER A 23 -16.73 12.55 -8.99
C SER A 23 -17.02 12.17 -10.43
N GLN A 24 -16.04 12.30 -11.33
CA GLN A 24 -16.24 12.01 -12.76
C GLN A 24 -16.14 10.51 -13.05
N THR A 25 -15.10 9.86 -12.53
CA THR A 25 -14.85 8.43 -12.80
C THR A 25 -15.37 7.51 -11.70
N SER A 26 -15.83 8.05 -10.57
CA SER A 26 -16.13 7.29 -9.34
C SER A 26 -14.94 6.45 -8.84
N THR A 27 -13.72 6.83 -9.21
CA THR A 27 -12.50 6.12 -8.79
C THR A 27 -12.08 6.58 -7.40
N PRO A 28 -11.94 5.68 -6.42
CA PRO A 28 -11.40 6.02 -5.11
C PRO A 28 -9.87 6.16 -5.19
N TYR A 29 -9.36 7.30 -4.71
CA TYR A 29 -7.95 7.55 -4.49
C TYR A 29 -7.64 7.52 -2.99
N LEU A 30 -6.68 6.69 -2.63
CA LEU A 30 -6.14 6.52 -1.29
C LEU A 30 -4.84 7.31 -1.16
N PHE A 31 -4.72 8.13 -0.12
CA PHE A 31 -3.58 9.01 0.12
C PHE A 31 -2.89 8.65 1.44
N LYS A 32 -1.57 8.65 1.44
CA LYS A 32 -0.73 8.79 2.64
C LYS A 32 0.11 10.04 2.49
N PHE A 33 0.22 10.80 3.57
CA PHE A 33 0.96 12.05 3.58
C PHE A 33 1.94 12.09 4.75
N PHE A 34 3.15 12.56 4.47
CA PHE A 34 4.19 12.80 5.46
C PHE A 34 4.82 14.17 5.20
N CYS A 35 5.11 14.91 6.27
CA CYS A 35 5.94 16.11 6.20
C CYS A 35 6.91 16.13 7.38
N SER A 36 8.09 16.73 7.16
CA SER A 36 9.10 16.98 8.19
C SER A 36 9.34 18.49 8.27
N SER A 37 9.13 19.09 9.44
CA SER A 37 9.48 20.50 9.70
C SER A 37 10.99 20.70 9.77
N VAL A 38 11.74 19.66 10.19
CA VAL A 38 13.20 19.71 10.30
C VAL A 38 13.86 19.79 8.93
N ASP A 39 13.41 18.95 7.99
CA ASP A 39 13.97 18.90 6.64
C ASP A 39 13.18 19.78 5.64
N LEU A 40 12.09 20.39 6.11
CA LEU A 40 11.12 21.16 5.32
C LEU A 40 10.70 20.42 4.04
N MET A 41 10.39 19.13 4.17
CA MET A 41 9.99 18.28 3.06
C MET A 41 8.54 17.83 3.19
N ALA A 42 7.91 17.56 2.04
CA ALA A 42 6.60 16.94 1.95
C ALA A 42 6.67 15.72 1.04
N CYS A 43 6.00 14.64 1.44
CA CYS A 43 5.87 13.43 0.65
C CYS A 43 4.39 12.99 0.62
N VAL A 44 3.88 12.73 -0.57
CA VAL A 44 2.56 12.13 -0.76
C VAL A 44 2.72 10.82 -1.53
N LEU A 45 1.96 9.81 -1.11
CA LEU A 45 1.77 8.56 -1.81
C LEU A 45 0.27 8.43 -2.12
N VAL A 46 -0.05 8.16 -3.38
CA VAL A 46 -1.42 8.03 -3.87
C VAL A 46 -1.57 6.67 -4.55
N THR A 47 -2.69 5.99 -4.33
CA THR A 47 -3.05 4.78 -5.08
C THR A 47 -4.53 4.74 -5.39
N ASP A 48 -4.87 4.23 -6.56
CA ASP A 48 -6.24 3.90 -6.98
C ASP A 48 -6.56 2.42 -6.75
N THR A 49 -5.76 1.75 -5.90
CA THR A 49 -5.71 0.29 -5.66
C THR A 49 -5.11 -0.56 -6.77
N LYS A 50 -4.69 0.04 -7.89
CA LYS A 50 -4.06 -0.68 -9.03
C LYS A 50 -2.63 -0.20 -9.27
N ALA A 51 -2.44 1.11 -9.32
CA ALA A 51 -1.17 1.78 -9.49
C ALA A 51 -0.86 2.64 -8.25
N ALA A 52 0.42 2.93 -8.05
CA ALA A 52 0.88 3.86 -7.03
C ALA A 52 1.67 4.99 -7.67
N TRP A 53 1.37 6.21 -7.24
CA TRP A 53 2.09 7.42 -7.59
C TRP A 53 2.65 8.03 -6.33
N ALA A 54 3.84 8.61 -6.40
CA ALA A 54 4.34 9.38 -5.28
C ALA A 54 4.96 10.69 -5.74
N GLU A 55 5.01 11.62 -4.81
CA GLU A 55 5.73 12.86 -4.98
C GLU A 55 6.50 13.19 -3.72
N VAL A 56 7.73 13.68 -3.90
CA VAL A 56 8.57 14.21 -2.84
C VAL A 56 8.94 15.63 -3.23
N LEU A 57 8.59 16.57 -2.37
CA LEU A 57 8.90 17.98 -2.51
C LEU A 57 9.93 18.37 -1.45
N THR A 58 11.10 18.79 -1.90
CA THR A 58 12.06 19.51 -1.05
C THR A 58 11.50 20.89 -0.68
N SER A 59 12.08 21.49 0.36
CA SER A 59 11.81 22.87 0.80
C SER A 59 11.65 23.87 -0.35
N ASN A 60 12.61 23.88 -1.29
CA ASN A 60 12.60 24.77 -2.45
C ASN A 60 11.56 24.40 -3.52
N GLN A 61 11.23 23.12 -3.67
CA GLN A 61 10.19 22.67 -4.61
C GLN A 61 8.80 23.01 -4.07
N PHE A 62 8.58 22.79 -2.77
CA PHE A 62 7.37 23.17 -2.05
C PHE A 62 7.10 24.68 -2.19
N ALA A 63 8.08 25.52 -1.86
CA ALA A 63 7.92 26.97 -1.88
C ALA A 63 7.60 27.52 -3.28
N ARG A 64 8.26 26.98 -4.32
CA ARG A 64 7.98 27.32 -5.73
C ARG A 64 6.56 26.94 -6.13
N ARG A 65 6.14 25.72 -5.78
CA ARG A 65 4.79 25.23 -6.10
C ARG A 65 3.71 26.04 -5.39
N TRP A 66 3.91 26.33 -4.11
CA TRP A 66 2.97 27.12 -3.34
C TRP A 66 2.71 28.49 -3.97
N ARG A 67 3.78 29.20 -4.34
CA ARG A 67 3.68 30.49 -5.04
C ARG A 67 2.95 30.37 -6.38
N ALA A 68 3.22 29.30 -7.15
CA ALA A 68 2.55 29.05 -8.41
C ALA A 68 1.04 28.83 -8.24
N CYS A 69 0.62 28.04 -7.24
CA CYS A 69 -0.81 27.80 -6.94
C CYS A 69 -1.54 29.09 -6.53
N LYS A 70 -0.85 30.02 -5.87
CA LYS A 70 -1.44 31.26 -5.35
C LYS A 70 -1.26 32.48 -6.26
N LYS A 71 -0.60 32.32 -7.41
CA LYS A 71 -0.21 33.44 -8.31
C LYS A 71 0.50 34.56 -7.55
N LEU A 72 1.26 34.22 -6.50
CA LEU A 72 2.00 35.20 -5.72
C LEU A 72 3.23 35.62 -6.50
N SER A 73 3.53 36.93 -6.49
CA SER A 73 4.79 37.45 -7.03
C SER A 73 5.95 36.80 -6.28
N ILE A 74 6.96 36.35 -7.01
CA ILE A 74 8.18 35.74 -6.46
C ILE A 74 9.11 36.81 -5.85
N SER A 75 8.83 38.09 -6.11
CA SER A 75 9.71 39.20 -5.74
C SER A 75 9.01 40.22 -4.84
N PRO A 76 9.72 40.76 -3.81
CA PRO A 76 11.07 40.39 -3.36
C PRO A 76 11.07 39.11 -2.52
N LEU A 77 12.18 38.35 -2.59
CA LEU A 77 12.39 37.21 -1.68
C LEU A 77 12.64 37.77 -0.28
N PRO A 78 11.92 37.29 0.76
CA PRO A 78 12.15 37.69 2.13
C PRO A 78 13.53 37.22 2.62
N ASP A 79 13.92 37.68 3.81
CA ASP A 79 15.14 37.19 4.47
C ASP A 79 15.09 35.66 4.63
N THR A 80 16.26 35.01 4.73
CA THR A 80 16.37 33.54 4.74
C THR A 80 15.59 32.92 5.90
N ASP A 81 15.63 33.55 7.08
CA ASP A 81 14.94 33.10 8.29
C ASP A 81 13.42 33.31 8.18
N GLU A 82 13.00 34.42 7.56
CA GLU A 82 11.59 34.70 7.27
C GLU A 82 11.02 33.71 6.25
N GLU A 83 11.78 33.38 5.19
CA GLU A 83 11.41 32.37 4.20
C GLU A 83 11.29 30.98 4.85
N GLU A 84 12.21 30.62 5.74
CA GLU A 84 12.18 29.35 6.45
C GLU A 84 10.94 29.23 7.34
N SER A 85 10.66 30.27 8.14
CA SER A 85 9.47 30.35 8.99
C SER A 85 8.18 30.30 8.15
N TRP A 86 8.18 30.98 7.00
CA TRP A 86 7.07 30.93 6.05
C TRP A 86 6.86 29.52 5.50
N ARG A 87 7.93 28.81 5.13
CA ARG A 87 7.84 27.43 4.64
C ARG A 87 7.31 26.48 5.70
N ASP A 88 7.82 26.57 6.93
CA ASP A 88 7.36 25.74 8.05
C ASP A 88 5.87 25.96 8.33
N HIS A 89 5.43 27.22 8.40
CA HIS A 89 4.03 27.56 8.60
C HIS A 89 3.10 26.95 7.53
N HIS A 90 3.48 27.07 6.26
CA HIS A 90 2.67 26.56 5.15
C HIS A 90 2.74 25.04 5.04
N LEU A 91 3.88 24.43 5.37
CA LEU A 91 4.02 22.97 5.44
C LEU A 91 3.13 22.39 6.55
N ALA A 92 3.11 23.04 7.72
CA ALA A 92 2.20 22.70 8.82
C ALA A 92 0.71 22.86 8.42
N LEU A 93 0.38 23.87 7.60
CA LEU A 93 -0.97 24.01 7.04
C LEU A 93 -1.34 22.85 6.11
N ILE A 94 -0.44 22.43 5.20
CA ILE A 94 -0.68 21.24 4.36
C ILE A 94 -0.80 19.98 5.21
N GLY A 95 0.03 19.83 6.24
CA GLY A 95 -0.04 18.72 7.18
C GLY A 95 -1.39 18.63 7.88
N ARG A 96 -1.94 19.77 8.35
CA ARG A 96 -3.29 19.81 8.92
C ARG A 96 -4.37 19.48 7.88
N ALA A 97 -4.22 19.95 6.64
CA ALA A 97 -5.14 19.60 5.55
C ALA A 97 -5.12 18.08 5.24
N HIS A 98 -3.99 17.40 5.44
CA HIS A 98 -3.84 15.95 5.31
C HIS A 98 -3.98 15.21 6.65
N SER A 99 -4.71 15.77 7.61
CA SER A 99 -5.19 15.03 8.78
C SER A 99 -6.53 14.36 8.47
N LEU A 100 -6.90 13.32 9.22
CA LEU A 100 -8.18 12.63 9.04
C LEU A 100 -9.40 13.58 9.06
N GLY A 101 -9.40 14.58 9.95
CA GLY A 101 -10.46 15.60 10.01
C GLY A 101 -10.36 16.65 8.90
N GLY A 102 -9.16 17.15 8.61
CA GLY A 102 -8.94 18.18 7.58
C GLY A 102 -9.25 17.67 6.17
N PHE A 103 -8.84 16.44 5.88
CA PHE A 103 -8.97 15.87 4.54
C PHE A 103 -10.42 15.66 4.13
N LEU A 104 -11.32 15.37 5.08
CA LEU A 104 -12.76 15.22 4.82
C LEU A 104 -13.35 16.49 4.20
N GLY A 105 -12.92 17.67 4.65
CA GLY A 105 -13.40 18.97 4.15
C GLY A 105 -12.82 19.41 2.80
N LEU A 106 -11.89 18.65 2.22
CA LEU A 106 -11.29 18.99 0.92
C LEU A 106 -12.16 18.49 -0.25
N THR A 107 -12.25 19.23 -1.33
CA THR A 107 -12.72 18.72 -2.62
C THR A 107 -11.54 18.21 -3.44
N LEU A 108 -11.72 17.11 -4.16
CA LEU A 108 -10.72 16.55 -5.07
C LEU A 108 -11.16 16.82 -6.50
N GLU A 109 -10.27 17.42 -7.29
CA GLU A 109 -10.42 17.58 -8.73
C GLU A 109 -9.21 16.98 -9.45
N LEU A 110 -9.45 16.19 -10.49
CA LEU A 110 -8.40 15.68 -11.36
C LEU A 110 -8.16 16.69 -12.47
N GLU A 111 -6.91 17.14 -12.60
CA GLU A 111 -6.50 18.09 -13.64
C GLU A 111 -5.53 17.43 -14.63
N LYS A 112 -5.31 18.09 -15.77
CA LYS A 112 -4.29 17.64 -16.73
C LYS A 112 -2.90 17.82 -16.11
N PRO A 113 -2.05 16.78 -16.04
CA PRO A 113 -0.73 16.90 -15.44
C PRO A 113 0.21 17.80 -16.26
N THR A 114 1.05 18.56 -15.56
CA THR A 114 2.08 19.42 -16.18
C THR A 114 3.43 18.73 -16.20
N SER A 115 3.81 18.08 -15.09
CA SER A 115 5.13 17.46 -14.93
C SER A 115 5.13 16.00 -14.43
N GLY A 116 3.98 15.49 -13.96
CA GLY A 116 3.82 14.10 -13.49
C GLY A 116 2.91 13.26 -14.39
N ASP A 117 2.56 12.07 -13.91
CA ASP A 117 1.61 11.17 -14.59
C ASP A 117 0.17 11.38 -14.11
N LEU A 118 0.01 12.02 -12.95
CA LEU A 118 -1.25 12.33 -12.32
C LEU A 118 -1.20 13.76 -11.77
N ALA A 119 -2.32 14.50 -11.81
CA ALA A 119 -2.44 15.78 -11.14
C ALA A 119 -3.74 15.85 -10.34
N LEU A 120 -3.59 16.11 -9.05
CA LEU A 120 -4.67 16.09 -8.06
C LEU A 120 -4.73 17.48 -7.42
N GLN A 121 -5.81 18.20 -7.67
CA GLN A 121 -6.10 19.46 -7.02
C GLN A 121 -6.99 19.22 -5.80
N LEU A 122 -6.48 19.63 -4.65
CA LEU A 122 -7.21 19.66 -3.38
C LEU A 122 -7.63 21.10 -3.09
N GLU A 123 -8.91 21.30 -2.83
CA GLU A 123 -9.47 22.63 -2.57
C GLU A 123 -10.32 22.65 -1.29
N CYS A 124 -10.24 23.76 -0.55
CA CYS A 124 -11.10 24.04 0.60
C CYS A 124 -11.18 25.54 0.83
N ASN A 125 -12.38 26.11 0.76
CA ASN A 125 -12.64 27.55 0.92
C ASN A 125 -11.72 28.39 0.01
N ASN A 126 -10.73 29.08 0.59
CA ASN A 126 -9.76 29.94 -0.12
C ASN A 126 -8.40 29.27 -0.30
N TRP A 127 -8.30 27.98 -0.01
CA TRP A 127 -7.08 27.19 -0.11
C TRP A 127 -7.18 26.21 -1.28
N LYS A 128 -6.14 26.21 -2.12
CA LYS A 128 -5.97 25.27 -3.23
C LYS A 128 -4.53 24.78 -3.19
N TRP A 129 -4.36 23.49 -3.34
CA TRP A 129 -3.06 22.84 -3.44
C TRP A 129 -3.11 21.76 -4.51
N ARG A 130 -2.02 21.63 -5.27
CA ARG A 130 -1.93 20.67 -6.37
C ARG A 130 -0.78 19.71 -6.14
N TRP A 131 -1.06 18.42 -6.16
CA TRP A 131 -0.06 17.36 -6.23
C TRP A 131 0.13 16.94 -7.69
N GLU A 132 1.36 16.64 -8.09
CA GLU A 132 1.70 16.09 -9.41
C GLU A 132 2.55 14.81 -9.27
N PRO A 133 2.02 13.75 -8.64
CA PRO A 133 2.83 12.58 -8.34
C PRO A 133 3.16 11.79 -9.62
N THR A 134 4.33 11.17 -9.61
CA THR A 134 4.86 10.35 -10.71
C THR A 134 4.57 8.87 -10.45
N PHE A 135 4.22 8.15 -11.50
CA PHE A 135 3.97 6.72 -11.44
C PHE A 135 5.24 5.98 -11.05
N LEU A 136 5.14 5.12 -10.03
CA LEU A 136 6.28 4.41 -9.48
C LEU A 136 6.67 3.16 -10.29
N GLY A 137 5.90 2.82 -11.31
CA GLY A 137 6.05 1.58 -12.06
C GLY A 137 5.33 0.40 -11.42
N PRO A 138 5.03 -0.66 -12.18
CA PRO A 138 4.17 -1.75 -11.74
C PRO A 138 4.77 -2.55 -10.58
N ARG A 139 6.08 -2.84 -10.62
CA ARG A 139 6.77 -3.62 -9.58
C ARG A 139 6.73 -2.92 -8.23
N LEU A 140 7.11 -1.63 -8.19
CA LEU A 140 7.13 -0.85 -6.95
C LEU A 140 5.70 -0.55 -6.46
N SER A 141 4.75 -0.33 -7.37
CA SER A 141 3.33 -0.19 -7.01
C SER A 141 2.80 -1.44 -6.29
N ALA A 142 3.07 -2.65 -6.82
CA ALA A 142 2.66 -3.90 -6.18
C ALA A 142 3.29 -4.08 -4.80
N GLU A 143 4.57 -3.74 -4.64
CA GLU A 143 5.26 -3.79 -3.35
C GLU A 143 4.64 -2.81 -2.34
N ILE A 144 4.37 -1.57 -2.76
CA ILE A 144 3.75 -0.56 -1.91
C ILE A 144 2.34 -0.96 -1.51
N ILE A 145 1.50 -1.37 -2.46
CA ILE A 145 0.12 -1.79 -2.19
C ILE A 145 0.11 -3.01 -1.27
N SER A 146 1.02 -3.97 -1.49
CA SER A 146 1.17 -5.13 -0.61
C SER A 146 1.49 -4.72 0.83
N LYS A 147 2.55 -3.93 1.03
CA LYS A 147 3.05 -3.52 2.35
C LYS A 147 2.14 -2.54 3.07
N HIS A 148 1.65 -1.52 2.37
CA HIS A 148 0.91 -0.40 2.97
C HIS A 148 -0.60 -0.67 3.09
N LEU A 149 -1.17 -1.61 2.31
CA LEU A 149 -2.61 -1.82 2.26
C LEU A 149 -3.01 -3.30 2.46
N ILE A 150 -2.58 -4.21 1.60
CA ILE A 150 -3.06 -5.61 1.62
C ILE A 150 -2.70 -6.31 2.92
N MET A 151 -1.44 -6.23 3.35
CA MET A 151 -0.98 -6.89 4.58
C MET A 151 -1.66 -6.38 5.86
N PRO A 152 -1.79 -5.05 6.07
CA PRO A 152 -2.62 -4.51 7.14
C PRO A 152 -4.08 -4.99 7.09
N LEU A 153 -4.71 -5.01 5.91
CA LEU A 153 -6.10 -5.45 5.76
C LEU A 153 -6.29 -6.94 6.08
N ILE A 154 -5.37 -7.81 5.66
CA ILE A 154 -5.39 -9.24 6.06
C ILE A 154 -5.35 -9.36 7.58
N SER A 155 -4.53 -8.54 8.25
CA SER A 155 -4.38 -8.56 9.71
C SER A 155 -5.63 -8.04 10.44
N VAL A 156 -6.23 -6.97 9.94
CA VAL A 156 -7.51 -6.44 10.47
C VAL A 156 -8.64 -7.44 10.27
N ASN A 157 -8.73 -8.08 9.10
CA ASN A 157 -9.71 -9.14 8.86
C ASN A 157 -9.46 -10.33 9.78
N HIS A 158 -8.21 -10.77 9.94
CA HIS A 158 -7.89 -11.84 10.88
C HIS A 158 -8.37 -11.50 12.30
N LEU A 159 -8.11 -10.27 12.77
CA LEU A 159 -8.59 -9.79 14.05
C LEU A 159 -10.13 -9.84 14.15
N ALA A 160 -10.83 -9.33 13.13
CA ALA A 160 -12.29 -9.26 13.09
C ALA A 160 -12.97 -10.64 13.12
N PHE A 161 -12.38 -11.65 12.48
CA PHE A 161 -12.94 -13.01 12.45
C PHE A 161 -12.44 -13.91 13.59
N SER A 162 -11.34 -13.56 14.25
CA SER A 162 -10.78 -14.34 15.38
C SER A 162 -11.26 -13.85 16.74
N SER A 163 -11.71 -12.61 16.84
CA SER A 163 -12.35 -12.08 18.05
C SER A 163 -13.73 -12.71 18.24
N SER A 164 -14.06 -13.08 19.48
CA SER A 164 -15.46 -13.39 19.87
C SER A 164 -16.31 -12.13 19.93
N ASP A 165 -15.67 -11.00 20.24
CA ASP A 165 -16.32 -9.72 20.47
C ASP A 165 -16.30 -8.88 19.19
N VAL A 166 -17.36 -8.11 18.96
CA VAL A 166 -17.43 -7.18 17.83
C VAL A 166 -16.38 -6.08 18.03
N LEU A 167 -15.53 -5.85 17.03
CA LEU A 167 -14.41 -4.91 17.16
C LEU A 167 -14.85 -3.47 17.51
N GLY A 168 -16.06 -3.08 17.11
CA GLY A 168 -16.64 -1.78 17.44
C GLY A 168 -17.01 -1.59 18.91
N ASP A 169 -17.17 -2.69 19.66
CA ASP A 169 -17.60 -2.66 21.07
C ASP A 169 -16.41 -2.76 22.04
N LEU A 170 -15.20 -3.00 21.53
CA LEU A 170 -13.99 -3.07 22.33
C LEU A 170 -13.59 -1.67 22.83
N ALA A 171 -13.17 -1.60 24.09
CA ALA A 171 -12.54 -0.38 24.62
C ALA A 171 -11.28 -0.04 23.82
N PRO A 172 -10.95 1.24 23.58
CA PRO A 172 -9.81 1.64 22.75
C PRO A 172 -8.48 0.98 23.15
N GLY A 173 -8.19 0.91 24.45
CA GLY A 173 -6.96 0.27 24.94
C GLY A 173 -6.91 -1.24 24.75
N ASP A 174 -8.06 -1.92 24.65
CA ASP A 174 -8.10 -3.36 24.36
C ASP A 174 -8.03 -3.64 22.86
N LEU A 175 -8.64 -2.77 22.03
CA LEU A 175 -8.46 -2.80 20.58
C LEU A 175 -6.99 -2.56 20.19
N GLU A 176 -6.31 -1.62 20.83
CA GLU A 176 -4.86 -1.38 20.66
C GLU A 176 -4.06 -2.64 21.01
N LYS A 177 -4.25 -3.23 22.20
CA LYS A 177 -3.55 -4.46 22.61
C LYS A 177 -3.81 -5.62 21.66
N ALA A 178 -5.05 -5.78 21.19
CA ALA A 178 -5.43 -6.84 20.27
C ALA A 178 -4.76 -6.65 18.90
N THR A 179 -4.79 -5.42 18.38
CA THR A 179 -4.10 -5.02 17.14
C THR A 179 -2.60 -5.24 17.25
N ASP A 180 -1.98 -4.83 18.36
CA ASP A 180 -0.56 -5.04 18.65
C ASP A 180 -0.19 -6.50 18.69
N LYS A 181 -1.01 -7.34 19.34
CA LYS A 181 -0.78 -8.78 19.42
C LYS A 181 -0.82 -9.43 18.04
N VAL A 182 -1.81 -9.09 17.22
CA VAL A 182 -1.93 -9.59 15.85
C VAL A 182 -0.78 -9.07 14.99
N GLY A 183 -0.46 -7.79 15.05
CA GLY A 183 0.63 -7.16 14.30
C GLY A 183 2.01 -7.74 14.64
N ARG A 184 2.31 -7.98 15.92
CA ARG A 184 3.56 -8.65 16.33
C ARG A 184 3.66 -10.08 15.81
N THR A 185 2.54 -10.80 15.76
CA THR A 185 2.48 -12.17 15.22
C THR A 185 2.71 -12.14 13.70
N ALA A 186 1.97 -11.29 12.99
CA ALA A 186 2.13 -11.09 11.54
C ALA A 186 3.56 -10.71 11.14
N ARG A 187 4.21 -9.83 11.92
CA ARG A 187 5.60 -9.41 11.66
C ARG A 187 6.62 -10.56 11.82
N ARG A 188 6.41 -11.47 12.78
CA ARG A 188 7.36 -12.56 13.06
C ARG A 188 7.23 -13.73 12.10
N THR A 189 6.01 -14.04 11.68
CA THR A 189 5.69 -15.21 10.86
C THR A 189 4.67 -14.82 9.81
N LEU A 190 5.08 -13.98 8.85
CA LEU A 190 4.19 -13.38 7.86
C LEU A 190 3.42 -14.45 7.06
N ASP A 191 4.13 -15.43 6.53
CA ASP A 191 3.55 -16.49 5.69
C ASP A 191 2.54 -17.34 6.47
N THR A 192 2.89 -17.72 7.71
CA THR A 192 2.00 -18.47 8.60
C THR A 192 0.78 -17.65 9.00
N HIS A 193 0.93 -16.34 9.24
CA HIS A 193 -0.18 -15.46 9.56
C HIS A 193 -1.13 -15.30 8.37
N ILE A 194 -0.62 -15.08 7.16
CA ILE A 194 -1.44 -15.03 5.94
C ILE A 194 -2.20 -16.33 5.76
N LYS A 195 -1.49 -17.47 5.84
CA LYS A 195 -2.09 -18.80 5.73
C LYS A 195 -3.20 -18.96 6.76
N ASN A 196 -2.93 -18.72 8.05
CA ASN A 196 -3.92 -18.88 9.11
C ASN A 196 -5.10 -17.91 8.99
N ALA A 197 -4.88 -16.68 8.51
CA ALA A 197 -5.94 -15.69 8.33
C ALA A 197 -6.89 -16.09 7.19
N LEU A 198 -6.33 -16.49 6.05
CA LEU A 198 -7.10 -16.75 4.82
C LEU A 198 -7.60 -18.19 4.71
N SER A 199 -6.97 -19.16 5.38
CA SER A 199 -7.39 -20.57 5.34
C SER A 199 -8.61 -20.86 6.23
N ARG A 200 -9.13 -19.87 6.98
CA ARG A 200 -10.35 -20.06 7.77
C ARG A 200 -11.57 -20.07 6.86
N PRO A 201 -12.41 -21.12 6.90
CA PRO A 201 -13.54 -21.28 5.97
C PRO A 201 -14.46 -20.05 5.93
N ARG A 202 -14.78 -19.51 7.11
CA ARG A 202 -15.60 -18.29 7.24
C ARG A 202 -15.00 -17.09 6.53
N VAL A 203 -13.67 -16.89 6.61
CA VAL A 203 -12.99 -15.77 5.94
C VAL A 203 -12.98 -15.98 4.44
N ALA A 204 -12.54 -17.16 3.99
CA ALA A 204 -12.43 -17.49 2.57
C ALA A 204 -13.78 -17.38 1.84
N THR A 205 -14.84 -17.96 2.41
CA THR A 205 -16.18 -17.92 1.81
C THR A 205 -16.85 -16.55 1.89
N THR A 206 -16.56 -15.76 2.94
CA THR A 206 -17.01 -14.35 3.00
C THR A 206 -16.33 -13.52 1.90
N LEU A 207 -15.01 -13.64 1.73
CA LEU A 207 -14.28 -12.97 0.65
C LEU A 207 -14.81 -13.40 -0.71
N GLN A 208 -15.01 -14.70 -0.94
CA GLN A 208 -15.58 -15.23 -2.18
C GLN A 208 -16.96 -14.62 -2.48
N ARG A 209 -17.84 -14.55 -1.48
CA ARG A 209 -19.17 -13.94 -1.64
C ARG A 209 -19.09 -12.44 -1.93
N MET A 210 -18.21 -11.70 -1.25
CA MET A 210 -18.00 -10.27 -1.54
C MET A 210 -17.46 -10.07 -2.96
N THR A 211 -16.50 -10.88 -3.40
CA THR A 211 -15.99 -10.85 -4.76
C THR A 211 -17.09 -11.16 -5.77
N ALA A 212 -17.94 -12.16 -5.52
CA ALA A 212 -19.10 -12.47 -6.35
C ALA A 212 -20.06 -11.27 -6.47
N MET A 213 -20.32 -10.56 -5.36
CA MET A 213 -21.15 -9.36 -5.35
C MET A 213 -20.53 -8.22 -6.18
N PHE A 214 -19.24 -7.94 -6.02
CA PHE A 214 -18.55 -6.88 -6.79
C PHE A 214 -18.43 -7.19 -8.28
N ASN A 215 -18.52 -8.47 -8.67
CA ASN A 215 -18.52 -8.91 -10.06
C ASN A 215 -19.93 -9.24 -10.59
N PHE A 216 -20.98 -8.86 -9.86
CA PHE A 216 -22.38 -9.01 -10.26
C PHE A 216 -22.78 -10.44 -10.67
N LEU A 217 -22.26 -11.46 -9.98
CA LEU A 217 -22.70 -12.83 -10.20
C LEU A 217 -24.18 -13.00 -9.78
N PRO A 218 -25.00 -13.69 -10.59
CA PRO A 218 -26.44 -13.82 -10.33
C PRO A 218 -26.74 -14.66 -9.09
N GLU A 219 -25.89 -15.64 -8.79
CA GLU A 219 -25.99 -16.49 -7.61
C GLU A 219 -24.79 -16.23 -6.70
N LEU A 220 -25.07 -15.90 -5.43
CA LEU A 220 -24.05 -15.57 -4.45
C LEU A 220 -23.70 -16.82 -3.61
N PRO A 221 -22.41 -17.23 -3.56
CA PRO A 221 -22.01 -18.43 -2.83
C PRO A 221 -22.30 -18.29 -1.33
N ALA A 222 -22.70 -19.39 -0.69
CA ALA A 222 -23.00 -19.43 0.74
C ALA A 222 -21.73 -19.19 1.58
N ILE A 223 -21.91 -18.58 2.77
CA ILE A 223 -20.84 -18.45 3.75
C ILE A 223 -20.82 -19.72 4.59
N ILE A 224 -19.67 -20.40 4.62
CA ILE A 224 -19.48 -21.66 5.35
C ILE A 224 -18.64 -21.38 6.58
N THR A 225 -19.10 -21.78 7.77
CA THR A 225 -18.37 -21.62 9.03
C THR A 225 -17.29 -22.68 9.20
N ASP A 226 -17.60 -23.91 8.82
CA ASP A 226 -16.77 -25.09 9.02
C ASP A 226 -16.55 -25.81 7.70
N ALA A 227 -15.29 -25.98 7.30
CA ALA A 227 -14.96 -26.80 6.15
C ALA A 227 -15.04 -28.26 6.57
N GLY A 228 -15.97 -29.01 5.98
CA GLY A 228 -15.93 -30.47 6.06
C GLY A 228 -14.60 -30.99 5.51
N THR A 229 -14.06 -32.05 6.11
CA THR A 229 -12.91 -32.75 5.55
C THR A 229 -13.39 -33.53 4.31
N PRO A 230 -12.98 -33.16 3.09
CA PRO A 230 -13.35 -33.94 1.91
C PRO A 230 -12.80 -35.36 2.07
N ASP A 231 -13.58 -36.37 1.71
CA ASP A 231 -13.08 -37.73 1.66
C ASP A 231 -12.18 -37.88 0.43
N LEU A 232 -10.86 -37.80 0.66
CA LEU A 232 -9.84 -37.93 -0.39
C LEU A 232 -9.47 -39.39 -0.68
N ARG A 233 -10.26 -40.37 -0.20
CA ARG A 233 -10.06 -41.77 -0.56
C ARG A 233 -10.20 -41.92 -2.07
N ALA A 234 -9.10 -42.31 -2.72
CA ALA A 234 -9.13 -42.68 -4.13
C ALA A 234 -10.19 -43.78 -4.32
N LEU A 235 -11.09 -43.60 -5.29
CA LEU A 235 -12.05 -44.64 -5.64
C LEU A 235 -11.25 -45.88 -6.06
N THR A 236 -11.22 -46.88 -5.18
CA THR A 236 -10.61 -48.18 -5.50
C THR A 236 -11.41 -48.81 -6.62
N ALA A 237 -10.72 -49.43 -7.60
CA ALA A 237 -11.32 -49.99 -8.81
C ALA A 237 -12.52 -50.93 -8.55
N ASP A 238 -12.59 -51.54 -7.37
CA ASP A 238 -13.72 -52.38 -6.94
C ASP A 238 -15.04 -51.63 -6.72
N GLN A 239 -15.04 -50.29 -6.64
CA GLN A 239 -16.27 -49.48 -6.60
C GLN A 239 -16.79 -49.09 -8.00
N ILE A 240 -16.01 -49.31 -9.05
CA ILE A 240 -16.42 -49.05 -10.45
C ILE A 240 -17.12 -50.29 -11.04
N SER A 241 -17.05 -51.45 -10.38
CA SER A 241 -17.74 -52.64 -10.83
C SER A 241 -19.26 -52.52 -10.63
N SER A 242 -19.89 -52.08 -11.71
CA SER A 242 -21.29 -52.29 -12.08
C SER A 242 -22.31 -51.51 -11.25
N PRO A 243 -22.87 -50.40 -11.80
CA PRO A 243 -24.22 -50.01 -11.42
C PRO A 243 -25.13 -51.19 -11.76
N LYS A 244 -25.45 -52.01 -10.75
CA LYS A 244 -26.58 -52.94 -10.82
C LYS A 244 -27.78 -52.02 -11.02
N ILE A 245 -28.16 -51.84 -12.28
CA ILE A 245 -29.48 -51.33 -12.66
C ILE A 245 -30.43 -52.35 -12.05
N THR A 246 -30.86 -52.11 -10.82
CA THR A 246 -32.03 -52.76 -10.25
C THR A 246 -33.18 -52.22 -11.10
N VAL A 247 -33.47 -52.95 -12.18
CA VAL A 247 -34.75 -52.90 -12.87
C VAL A 247 -35.76 -53.18 -11.77
N ARG A 248 -36.36 -52.13 -11.21
CA ARG A 248 -37.61 -52.26 -10.48
C ARG A 248 -38.60 -52.74 -11.53
N ASP A 249 -38.91 -54.03 -11.49
CA ASP A 249 -40.14 -54.57 -12.06
C ASP A 249 -41.29 -53.72 -11.52
N THR A 250 -41.65 -52.71 -12.28
CA THR A 250 -42.82 -51.88 -12.04
C THR A 250 -43.90 -52.55 -12.85
N GLU A 251 -44.61 -53.43 -12.15
CA GLU A 251 -45.79 -54.15 -12.60
C GLU A 251 -46.68 -53.19 -13.42
N HIS A 252 -46.74 -53.44 -14.73
CA HIS A 252 -47.56 -52.72 -15.68
C HIS A 252 -49.05 -52.94 -15.35
N LYS A 253 -49.73 -51.89 -14.90
CA LYS A 253 -51.18 -51.75 -15.12
C LYS A 253 -51.39 -51.08 -16.48
N PRO A 254 -52.22 -51.65 -17.37
CA PRO A 254 -52.57 -50.99 -18.63
C PRO A 254 -53.53 -49.85 -18.31
N HIS A 255 -53.10 -48.62 -18.56
CA HIS A 255 -54.00 -47.49 -18.68
C HIS A 255 -53.88 -46.95 -20.10
N ASP A 256 -54.88 -47.31 -20.92
CA ASP A 256 -55.31 -46.47 -22.03
C ASP A 256 -55.47 -45.05 -21.51
N TYR A 257 -54.83 -44.08 -22.16
CA TYR A 257 -55.45 -42.85 -22.68
C TYR A 257 -54.41 -42.07 -23.50
N ASP A 258 -54.70 -42.02 -24.80
CA ASP A 258 -54.85 -40.83 -25.63
C ASP A 258 -53.65 -39.89 -25.92
N MET A 259 -53.61 -39.51 -27.18
CA MET A 259 -52.53 -38.80 -27.85
C MET A 259 -52.44 -37.32 -27.48
N THR A 260 -51.22 -36.80 -27.36
CA THR A 260 -50.88 -35.45 -27.84
C THR A 260 -49.36 -35.30 -28.02
N PRO A 261 -48.88 -34.89 -29.22
CA PRO A 261 -47.46 -34.66 -29.44
C PRO A 261 -47.13 -33.19 -29.15
N LEU A 262 -46.32 -32.91 -28.13
CA LEU A 262 -45.64 -31.63 -28.01
C LEU A 262 -44.13 -31.83 -28.16
N GLN A 263 -43.62 -31.21 -29.21
CA GLN A 263 -42.24 -31.21 -29.67
C GLN A 263 -41.42 -30.28 -28.78
N GLU A 264 -40.45 -30.82 -28.04
CA GLU A 264 -39.53 -30.04 -27.20
C GLU A 264 -38.17 -29.86 -27.93
N PRO A 265 -37.62 -28.64 -28.00
CA PRO A 265 -36.41 -28.36 -28.76
C PRO A 265 -35.13 -28.73 -28.01
N THR A 266 -34.23 -29.39 -28.75
CA THR A 266 -32.90 -29.84 -28.35
C THR A 266 -31.98 -28.68 -27.94
N PRO A 267 -31.23 -28.76 -26.82
CA PRO A 267 -30.19 -27.80 -26.50
C PRO A 267 -28.91 -28.06 -27.31
N PRO A 268 -28.15 -27.00 -27.69
CA PRO A 268 -26.96 -27.13 -28.51
C PRO A 268 -25.76 -27.67 -27.71
N LYS A 269 -25.04 -28.60 -28.34
CA LYS A 269 -23.72 -29.10 -27.90
C LYS A 269 -22.71 -27.95 -27.84
N LEU A 270 -22.13 -27.73 -26.66
CA LEU A 270 -20.88 -26.98 -26.51
C LEU A 270 -19.68 -27.93 -26.68
N PRO A 271 -18.61 -27.49 -27.36
CA PRO A 271 -17.41 -28.30 -27.55
C PRO A 271 -16.58 -28.41 -26.26
N GLN A 272 -16.21 -29.65 -25.92
CA GLN A 272 -15.20 -29.97 -24.92
C GLN A 272 -13.86 -29.40 -25.37
N GLN A 273 -13.28 -28.53 -24.54
CA GLN A 273 -11.89 -28.15 -24.63
C GLN A 273 -11.14 -28.94 -23.55
N GLU A 274 -10.48 -30.00 -24.00
CA GLU A 274 -9.40 -30.64 -23.26
C GLU A 274 -8.22 -29.67 -23.29
N ASP A 275 -7.71 -29.27 -22.13
CA ASP A 275 -6.27 -29.19 -21.97
C ASP A 275 -5.87 -29.24 -20.49
N SER A 276 -5.02 -30.23 -20.26
CA SER A 276 -4.42 -30.67 -19.02
C SER A 276 -3.10 -29.93 -18.82
N ALA A 277 -2.87 -29.35 -17.64
CA ALA A 277 -1.54 -28.96 -17.20
C ALA A 277 -1.47 -29.06 -15.67
N THR A 278 -1.03 -30.23 -15.19
CA THR A 278 -0.71 -30.49 -13.79
C THR A 278 0.74 -30.05 -13.55
N GLU A 279 0.95 -28.95 -12.81
CA GLU A 279 2.26 -28.66 -12.22
C GLU A 279 2.41 -29.50 -10.94
N SER A 280 3.43 -30.35 -10.91
CA SER A 280 3.78 -31.18 -9.75
C SER A 280 4.81 -30.42 -8.90
N GLU A 281 4.45 -30.06 -7.67
CA GLU A 281 5.39 -29.56 -6.67
C GLU A 281 6.19 -30.74 -6.09
N SER A 282 7.50 -30.76 -6.34
CA SER A 282 8.45 -31.70 -5.74
C SER A 282 9.12 -31.05 -4.53
N GLU A 283 8.78 -31.51 -3.33
CA GLU A 283 9.56 -31.27 -2.12
C GLU A 283 10.88 -32.06 -2.20
N GLY A 284 12.00 -31.35 -2.30
CA GLY A 284 13.33 -31.93 -2.33
C GLY A 284 14.34 -31.08 -1.56
N ALA A 285 14.89 -31.69 -0.51
CA ALA A 285 15.80 -31.12 0.47
C ALA A 285 17.04 -30.40 -0.11
N ALA A 286 17.49 -29.38 0.63
CA ALA A 286 18.77 -28.71 0.43
C ALA A 286 19.96 -29.68 0.49
N PRO A 287 21.02 -29.42 -0.30
CA PRO A 287 22.27 -29.09 0.39
C PRO A 287 23.06 -27.93 -0.24
N LYS A 288 23.83 -27.30 0.63
CA LYS A 288 24.82 -26.24 0.39
C LYS A 288 25.83 -26.65 -0.68
N GLN A 289 26.12 -25.77 -1.63
CA GLN A 289 27.51 -25.51 -2.04
C GLN A 289 27.67 -24.15 -2.73
N ARG A 290 28.83 -23.57 -2.46
CA ARG A 290 29.26 -22.20 -2.73
C ARG A 290 30.30 -22.28 -3.84
N THR A 291 30.04 -21.71 -5.01
CA THR A 291 31.10 -21.47 -6.00
C THR A 291 30.81 -20.21 -6.81
N LEU A 292 31.83 -19.35 -6.83
CA LEU A 292 31.97 -18.15 -7.65
C LEU A 292 32.08 -18.53 -9.13
N LEU A 293 31.57 -17.65 -10.01
CA LEU A 293 32.21 -17.09 -11.21
C LEU A 293 31.28 -16.94 -12.41
N THR A 294 31.38 -15.75 -13.01
CA THR A 294 31.23 -15.41 -14.44
C THR A 294 29.85 -15.46 -15.11
N SER A 295 29.38 -14.24 -15.38
CA SER A 295 28.54 -13.83 -16.52
C SER A 295 28.99 -14.43 -17.85
N PRO A 296 28.04 -14.69 -18.76
CA PRO A 296 28.02 -13.90 -19.99
C PRO A 296 26.62 -13.46 -20.45
N THR A 297 26.59 -12.25 -20.99
CA THR A 297 25.56 -11.63 -21.82
C THR A 297 25.16 -12.53 -23.00
N PRO A 298 23.89 -12.46 -23.44
CA PRO A 298 23.67 -12.34 -24.88
C PRO A 298 22.71 -11.21 -25.24
N SER A 299 23.22 -10.34 -26.12
CA SER A 299 22.47 -9.47 -26.99
C SER A 299 21.56 -10.29 -27.89
N HIS A 300 20.26 -10.00 -27.92
CA HIS A 300 19.45 -10.19 -29.13
C HIS A 300 18.45 -9.05 -29.29
N GLN A 301 18.73 -8.23 -30.30
CA GLN A 301 17.80 -7.32 -30.93
C GLN A 301 16.72 -8.14 -31.64
N LEU A 302 15.45 -7.83 -31.39
CA LEU A 302 14.37 -8.09 -32.35
C LEU A 302 13.54 -6.82 -32.51
N ARG A 303 13.84 -6.14 -33.61
CA ARG A 303 12.96 -5.20 -34.32
C ARG A 303 11.67 -5.95 -34.68
N VAL A 304 10.53 -5.47 -34.20
CA VAL A 304 9.25 -5.63 -34.90
C VAL A 304 8.69 -4.24 -35.12
N SER A 305 8.77 -3.84 -36.38
CA SER A 305 8.23 -2.61 -36.94
C SER A 305 6.87 -2.96 -37.51
N GLU A 306 5.79 -2.57 -36.83
CA GLU A 306 4.46 -2.55 -37.42
C GLU A 306 3.94 -1.12 -37.52
N ARG A 307 3.74 -0.73 -38.78
CA ARG A 307 3.19 0.53 -39.25
C ARG A 307 1.86 0.20 -39.92
N PRO A 308 0.76 0.88 -39.57
CA PRO A 308 -0.34 1.09 -40.50
C PRO A 308 -0.64 2.60 -40.69
N PRO A 309 -1.46 2.98 -41.69
CA PRO A 309 -1.10 4.06 -42.60
C PRO A 309 -1.72 5.42 -42.29
N SER A 310 -1.06 6.39 -42.91
CA SER A 310 -1.45 7.77 -43.17
C SER A 310 -2.82 7.92 -43.85
N ALA A 311 -3.64 8.84 -43.33
CA ALA A 311 -4.72 9.50 -44.05
C ALA A 311 -4.68 11.03 -43.80
N SER A 312 -4.22 11.74 -44.84
CA SER A 312 -4.71 13.01 -45.39
C SER A 312 -5.24 14.16 -44.52
N LEU A 313 -4.54 15.30 -44.66
CA LEU A 313 -5.03 16.61 -45.14
C LEU A 313 -6.02 17.45 -44.29
N SER A 314 -5.50 18.56 -43.75
CA SER A 314 -6.03 19.95 -43.82
C SER A 314 -5.00 20.85 -43.11
N LYS A 315 -4.14 21.62 -43.80
CA LYS A 315 -4.35 22.98 -44.33
C LYS A 315 -5.42 23.74 -43.53
N ASP A 316 -5.01 24.59 -42.58
CA ASP A 316 -5.03 26.04 -42.82
C ASP A 316 -4.39 26.88 -41.70
N SER A 317 -3.93 28.06 -42.11
CA SER A 317 -3.76 29.30 -41.31
C SER A 317 -2.72 29.37 -40.18
N SER A 318 -1.54 29.88 -40.52
CA SER A 318 -0.73 30.76 -39.65
C SER A 318 -1.25 32.21 -39.73
N PRO A 319 -1.11 33.01 -38.67
CA PRO A 319 -0.41 34.27 -38.86
C PRO A 319 0.58 34.62 -37.74
N ALA A 320 1.79 34.96 -38.21
CA ALA A 320 2.71 36.02 -37.76
C ALA A 320 2.80 36.41 -36.27
N LEU A 321 3.95 36.07 -35.69
CA LEU A 321 4.57 36.76 -34.55
C LEU A 321 5.14 38.13 -34.98
N PRO A 322 5.22 39.09 -34.05
CA PRO A 322 6.32 40.05 -34.08
C PRO A 322 7.10 40.10 -32.75
N GLY A 323 8.42 40.27 -32.87
CA GLY A 323 9.17 41.10 -31.92
C GLY A 323 10.02 40.37 -30.90
N ARG A 324 11.11 39.74 -31.35
CA ARG A 324 12.23 39.29 -30.51
C ARG A 324 13.11 40.49 -30.14
N SER A 325 12.92 41.07 -28.95
CA SER A 325 13.88 42.04 -28.38
C SER A 325 15.12 41.30 -27.86
N ARG A 326 16.25 41.55 -28.53
CA ARG A 326 17.61 41.21 -28.05
C ARG A 326 18.05 42.29 -27.06
N SER A 327 17.98 42.03 -25.76
CA SER A 327 18.82 42.73 -24.78
C SER A 327 20.11 41.95 -24.58
N ARG A 328 21.20 42.68 -24.78
CA ARG A 328 22.60 42.28 -24.71
C ARG A 328 23.03 42.39 -23.25
N THR A 329 23.32 41.26 -22.62
CA THR A 329 23.86 41.21 -21.26
C THR A 329 25.38 41.42 -21.33
N GLU A 330 25.85 42.56 -20.81
CA GLU A 330 27.25 42.75 -20.43
C GLU A 330 27.50 42.03 -19.10
N ALA A 331 28.52 41.17 -19.10
CA ALA A 331 29.17 40.70 -17.90
C ALA A 331 30.29 41.68 -17.52
N PRO A 332 30.54 41.86 -16.22
CA PRO A 332 31.93 41.86 -15.79
C PRO A 332 32.19 40.77 -14.76
N ALA A 333 33.29 40.08 -15.02
CA ALA A 333 33.99 39.20 -14.12
C ALA A 333 34.38 39.93 -12.83
N SER A 334 34.28 39.24 -11.70
CA SER A 334 35.14 39.56 -10.56
C SER A 334 35.45 38.27 -9.81
N GLU A 335 36.72 37.92 -9.90
CA GLU A 335 37.43 36.86 -9.23
C GLU A 335 37.53 37.18 -7.74
N SER A 336 37.15 36.25 -6.86
CA SER A 336 37.60 36.21 -5.47
C SER A 336 37.28 34.85 -4.83
N ASP A 337 38.23 33.94 -5.00
CA ASP A 337 38.53 32.79 -4.13
C ASP A 337 40.00 33.04 -3.72
N PRO A 338 40.46 32.98 -2.45
CA PRO A 338 40.29 31.80 -1.59
C PRO A 338 40.16 32.08 -0.08
N SER A 339 39.65 31.10 0.70
CA SER A 339 40.43 30.56 1.84
C SER A 339 39.73 29.42 2.58
N LEU A 340 40.46 28.31 2.65
CA LEU A 340 40.25 27.13 3.46
C LEU A 340 40.56 27.44 4.93
N VAL A 341 39.59 27.27 5.85
CA VAL A 341 39.88 27.08 7.29
C VAL A 341 38.91 26.05 7.89
N ARG A 342 39.45 24.89 8.25
CA ARG A 342 39.00 23.97 9.32
C ARG A 342 40.18 23.88 10.32
N PRO A 343 40.08 23.31 11.54
CA PRO A 343 38.95 23.03 12.44
C PRO A 343 39.20 23.52 13.89
N ASN A 344 38.17 23.64 14.74
CA ASN A 344 38.32 23.54 16.22
C ASN A 344 36.98 23.04 16.82
N LYS A 345 36.90 21.80 17.34
CA LYS A 345 37.24 21.31 18.70
C LYS A 345 36.27 21.82 19.80
N LYS A 346 35.36 20.90 20.17
CA LYS A 346 34.68 20.66 21.46
C LYS A 346 34.52 21.85 22.43
N LEU A 347 33.27 22.24 22.68
CA LEU A 347 32.82 22.72 23.99
C LEU A 347 31.49 22.08 24.37
N LYS A 348 31.39 21.78 25.67
CA LYS A 348 30.35 21.03 26.37
C LYS A 348 29.64 22.04 27.29
N PRO A 349 28.32 22.25 27.24
CA PRO A 349 27.65 23.03 28.27
C PRO A 349 27.19 22.13 29.43
N GLN A 350 27.70 22.42 30.63
CA GLN A 350 26.92 22.34 31.88
C GLN A 350 25.67 23.22 31.70
N GLY A 351 24.46 22.80 32.08
CA GLY A 351 24.05 22.72 33.48
C GLY A 351 23.50 24.08 33.91
N SER A 352 22.19 24.28 33.78
CA SER A 352 21.43 25.32 34.48
C SER A 352 20.05 24.75 34.82
N ASP A 353 19.89 24.38 36.09
CA ASP A 353 18.65 24.45 36.86
C ASP A 353 18.05 25.86 36.72
N ASP A 354 16.73 26.03 36.65
CA ASP A 354 15.89 26.14 37.86
C ASP A 354 14.40 26.27 37.46
N ASP A 355 13.54 25.86 38.40
CA ASP A 355 12.07 25.96 38.48
C ASP A 355 11.16 24.88 37.83
N ASP A 356 10.56 24.13 38.76
CA ASP A 356 9.13 23.75 38.80
C ASP A 356 8.74 22.28 38.50
N SER A 357 8.85 21.40 39.53
CA SER A 357 7.76 20.45 39.88
C SER A 357 8.07 19.65 41.17
N GLU A 358 7.58 20.13 42.32
CA GLU A 358 7.62 19.38 43.60
C GLU A 358 6.76 18.09 43.60
N GLU A 359 6.00 17.83 42.55
CA GLU A 359 4.99 16.76 42.52
C GLU A 359 5.60 15.37 42.19
N GLU A 360 6.76 15.31 41.55
CA GLU A 360 7.39 14.05 41.11
C GLU A 360 8.23 13.39 42.22
N ARG A 361 8.81 14.18 43.14
CA ARG A 361 9.57 13.65 44.30
C ARG A 361 8.68 12.91 45.30
N LYS A 362 7.40 13.29 45.42
CA LYS A 362 6.46 12.65 46.35
C LYS A 362 6.04 11.25 45.89
N ARG A 363 6.06 10.96 44.57
CA ARG A 363 5.75 9.62 44.03
C ARG A 363 6.87 8.62 44.21
N HIS A 364 8.13 9.05 44.13
CA HIS A 364 9.28 8.15 44.31
C HIS A 364 9.55 7.76 45.77
N ALA A 365 9.15 8.58 46.75
CA ALA A 365 9.30 8.24 48.17
C ALA A 365 8.26 7.21 48.69
N ALA A 366 7.09 7.09 48.05
CA ALA A 366 6.07 6.13 48.45
C ALA A 366 6.37 4.69 47.99
N ALA A 367 7.12 4.52 46.90
CA ALA A 367 7.45 3.19 46.35
C ALA A 367 8.54 2.44 47.14
N ILE A 368 9.29 3.11 48.02
CA ILE A 368 10.36 2.50 48.82
C ILE A 368 9.84 1.99 50.19
N LYS A 369 8.63 2.41 50.61
CA LYS A 369 8.08 2.10 51.94
C LYS A 369 7.09 0.92 51.97
N SER A 370 6.65 0.40 50.82
CA SER A 370 5.85 -0.82 50.75
C SER A 370 6.76 -2.05 50.65
N GLY A 371 7.35 -2.44 51.78
CA GLY A 371 8.15 -3.65 51.93
C GLY A 371 7.35 -4.93 51.67
N ALA A 372 7.27 -5.34 50.40
CA ALA A 372 6.89 -6.70 50.02
C ALA A 372 8.13 -7.45 49.53
N ALA A 373 8.45 -8.50 50.26
CA ALA A 373 9.72 -9.22 50.24
C ALA A 373 9.96 -10.08 48.98
N ALA A 374 11.22 -10.05 48.54
CA ALA A 374 12.08 -11.18 48.21
C ALA A 374 11.53 -12.38 47.42
N LYS A 375 12.10 -12.60 46.22
CA LYS A 375 12.69 -13.90 45.84
C LYS A 375 13.83 -13.74 44.82
N ARG A 376 15.04 -13.90 45.34
CA ARG A 376 16.31 -14.13 44.61
C ARG A 376 16.38 -15.60 44.13
N GLY A 377 17.06 -15.81 43.01
CA GLY A 377 17.53 -17.12 42.49
C GLY A 377 16.82 -17.50 41.18
N THR A 378 17.48 -17.90 40.08
CA THR A 378 18.53 -18.93 40.04
C THR A 378 19.29 -18.91 38.70
N ARG A 379 20.63 -18.79 38.80
CA ARG A 379 21.72 -19.44 38.05
C ARG A 379 21.71 -19.46 36.50
N GLN A 380 22.74 -18.82 35.95
CA GLN A 380 23.26 -19.05 34.60
C GLN A 380 23.75 -20.50 34.38
N PRO A 381 23.68 -21.03 33.15
CA PRO A 381 24.23 -22.35 32.83
C PRO A 381 25.76 -22.31 32.77
N LEU A 382 26.41 -23.14 33.59
CA LEU A 382 27.83 -23.46 33.46
C LEU A 382 28.08 -24.20 32.12
N LYS A 383 28.83 -23.56 31.21
CA LYS A 383 29.56 -24.27 30.16
C LYS A 383 30.69 -25.09 30.80
N ARG A 384 30.47 -26.38 30.97
CA ARG A 384 31.55 -27.38 31.12
C ARG A 384 31.38 -28.42 30.02
N GLY A 385 32.39 -28.50 29.15
CA GLY A 385 32.44 -29.45 28.06
C GLY A 385 33.68 -29.23 27.22
N GLY A 386 34.85 -29.40 27.82
CA GLY A 386 36.08 -29.64 27.09
C GLY A 386 36.37 -31.14 27.13
N LYS A 387 36.77 -31.73 26.00
CA LYS A 387 38.09 -32.35 25.85
C LYS A 387 38.29 -32.78 24.40
N ARG A 388 39.45 -32.41 23.87
CA ARG A 388 40.09 -33.03 22.71
C ARG A 388 40.39 -34.49 23.05
N PHE A 389 40.17 -35.40 22.11
CA PHE A 389 41.15 -36.34 21.55
C PHE A 389 40.67 -36.74 20.16
#